data_AF-A0A365N9J3-F1
#
_entry.id   AF-A0A365N9J3-F1
#
_cell.length_a   1.000
_cell.length_b   1.000
_cell.length_c   1.000
_cell.angle_alpha   90.00
_cell.angle_beta   90.00
_cell.angle_gamma   90.00
#
_symmetry.space_group_name_H-M   'P 1'
#
loop_
_entity.id
_entity.type
_entity.pdbx_description
1 polymer ?
#
loop_
_entity_poly.entity_id
_entity_poly.type
_entity_poly.pdbx_seq_one_letter_code
_entity_poly.pdbx_strand_id
1 'polypeptide(L)'
;MSHSRQSSSFGAESLVDLAQNVLKYLSASVHKTEATTIDGTVYPLDAFSLDHRHNLFYFPPGETQVEVSLLSWAAYKGLNEVIYALLGISNQSEQLQDHLDDALFLAHFAGHKNTADLLMDFGANPGRKFRSNGLHGAVRRRQIPQIKLYIKDFGVPVDVEDGDSATPVMYAMQLEHPSDLETISLLFSLGADPRFEFGDEGWNYAQYAFAMEKRDLAEWLEVKRHEAEAKAKLTARTTSSRESSRTIGRD
;
A
#
# COMPACT_ATOMS: atom_id res chain seq x y z
N MET A 1 -46.73 -2.77 56.67
CA MET A 1 -45.70 -2.01 55.92
C MET A 1 -45.17 -2.93 54.82
N SER A 2 -45.76 -2.85 53.63
CA SER A 2 -45.42 -3.70 52.49
C SER A 2 -44.28 -3.08 51.69
N HIS A 3 -43.20 -3.84 51.51
CA HIS A 3 -42.08 -3.51 50.65
C HIS A 3 -42.52 -3.40 49.18
N SER A 4 -42.53 -2.20 48.61
CA SER A 4 -42.46 -2.01 47.15
C SER A 4 -40.98 -1.99 46.75
N ARG A 5 -40.40 -3.15 46.47
CA ARG A 5 -39.17 -3.18 45.66
C ARG A 5 -39.60 -2.86 44.24
N GLN A 6 -39.39 -1.62 43.81
CA GLN A 6 -39.34 -1.29 42.39
C GLN A 6 -38.12 -2.03 41.83
N SER A 7 -38.32 -3.24 41.29
CA SER A 7 -37.34 -3.84 40.42
C SER A 7 -37.38 -3.07 39.11
N SER A 8 -36.44 -2.16 38.91
CA SER A 8 -36.12 -1.62 37.59
C SER A 8 -35.52 -2.76 36.77
N SER A 9 -36.34 -3.72 36.34
CA SER A 9 -35.90 -4.70 35.36
C SER A 9 -35.72 -3.94 34.06
N PHE A 10 -34.48 -3.79 33.61
CA PHE A 10 -34.18 -3.49 32.22
C PHE A 10 -34.90 -4.56 31.38
N GLY A 11 -36.07 -4.23 30.83
CA GLY A 11 -36.86 -5.13 30.01
C GLY A 11 -36.16 -5.40 28.68
N ALA A 12 -36.56 -6.49 28.00
CA ALA A 12 -35.99 -6.85 26.69
C ALA A 12 -36.08 -5.69 25.67
N GLU A 13 -37.16 -4.90 25.70
CA GLU A 13 -37.34 -3.72 24.84
C GLU A 13 -36.28 -2.63 25.09
N SER A 14 -35.98 -2.34 26.36
CA SER A 14 -34.94 -1.35 26.71
C SER A 14 -33.55 -1.77 26.24
N LEU A 15 -33.26 -3.08 26.23
CA LEU A 15 -32.02 -3.62 25.67
C LEU A 15 -31.97 -3.51 24.15
N VAL A 16 -33.11 -3.73 23.46
CA VAL A 16 -33.23 -3.54 22.00
C VAL A 16 -33.02 -2.07 21.64
N ASP A 17 -33.67 -1.14 22.34
CA ASP A 17 -33.53 0.29 22.10
C ASP A 17 -32.08 0.77 22.31
N LEU A 18 -31.41 0.26 23.34
CA LEU A 18 -30.00 0.54 23.57
C LEU A 18 -29.14 0.06 22.39
N ALA A 19 -29.36 -1.17 21.92
CA ALA A 19 -28.63 -1.71 20.78
C ALA A 19 -28.88 -0.91 19.49
N GLN A 20 -30.12 -0.52 19.22
CA GLN A 20 -30.47 0.33 18.07
C GLN A 20 -29.79 1.69 18.13
N ASN A 21 -29.73 2.32 19.31
CA ASN A 21 -29.06 3.60 19.48
C ASN A 21 -27.55 3.50 19.23
N VAL A 22 -26.90 2.43 19.72
CA VAL A 22 -25.47 2.17 19.44
C VAL A 22 -25.23 1.98 17.95
N LEU A 23 -26.04 1.15 17.28
CA LEU A 23 -25.92 0.91 15.84
C LEU A 23 -26.12 2.20 15.03
N LYS A 24 -27.10 3.03 15.40
CA LYS A 24 -27.35 4.33 14.76
C LYS A 24 -26.16 5.28 14.92
N TYR A 25 -25.58 5.35 16.12
CA TYR A 25 -24.41 6.18 16.38
C TYR A 25 -23.19 5.72 15.58
N LEU A 26 -22.93 4.41 15.55
CA LEU A 26 -21.84 3.83 14.77
C LEU A 26 -22.05 4.09 13.28
N SER A 27 -23.24 3.82 12.75
CA SER A 27 -23.61 4.05 11.34
C SER A 27 -23.36 5.50 10.90
N ALA A 28 -23.70 6.48 11.75
CA ALA A 28 -23.46 7.89 11.46
C ALA A 28 -21.96 8.29 11.45
N SER A 29 -21.08 7.43 11.93
CA SER A 29 -19.65 7.70 12.10
C SER A 29 -18.75 6.88 11.20
N VAL A 30 -19.24 5.79 10.57
CA VAL A 30 -18.38 4.89 9.76
C VAL A 30 -17.75 5.60 8.56
N HIS A 31 -18.40 6.62 7.99
CA HIS A 31 -17.87 7.36 6.84
C HIS A 31 -16.98 8.54 7.23
N LYS A 32 -16.81 8.79 8.54
CA LYS A 32 -15.95 9.86 9.00
C LYS A 32 -14.52 9.39 9.01
N THR A 33 -13.65 10.32 8.64
CA THR A 33 -12.22 10.22 8.77
C THR A 33 -11.72 11.19 9.83
N GLU A 34 -10.65 10.82 10.52
CA GLU A 34 -10.00 11.64 11.53
C GLU A 34 -8.49 11.64 11.27
N ALA A 35 -7.85 12.78 11.52
CA ALA A 35 -6.40 12.89 11.44
C ALA A 35 -5.75 12.23 12.66
N THR A 36 -4.72 11.42 12.42
CA THR A 36 -3.92 10.79 13.48
C THR A 36 -2.46 10.67 13.04
N THR A 37 -1.59 10.21 13.94
CA THR A 37 -0.17 10.00 13.67
C THR A 37 0.19 8.52 13.75
N ILE A 38 1.06 8.10 12.83
CA ILE A 38 1.71 6.79 12.83
C ILE A 38 3.21 7.01 12.99
N ASP A 39 3.83 6.29 13.90
CA ASP A 39 5.28 6.37 14.14
C ASP A 39 6.08 5.96 12.88
N GLY A 40 7.08 6.77 12.57
CA GLY A 40 7.99 6.60 11.43
C GLY A 40 7.40 7.03 10.09
N THR A 41 8.10 6.66 9.03
CA THR A 41 7.76 6.97 7.63
C THR A 41 6.76 5.96 7.07
N VAL A 42 5.54 6.42 6.77
CA VAL A 42 4.50 5.60 6.11
C VAL A 42 4.67 5.64 4.59
N TYR A 43 4.84 6.82 4.01
CA TYR A 43 5.02 7.03 2.57
C TYR A 43 6.51 7.27 2.27
N PRO A 44 7.16 6.43 1.47
CA PRO A 44 8.62 6.43 1.35
C PRO A 44 9.17 7.72 0.74
N LEU A 45 8.41 8.41 -0.12
CA LEU A 45 8.85 9.64 -0.77
C LEU A 45 8.82 10.86 0.16
N ASP A 46 8.02 10.84 1.25
CA ASP A 46 8.02 11.90 2.28
C ASP A 46 9.36 12.01 3.03
N ALA A 47 10.17 10.95 2.99
CA ALA A 47 11.50 10.97 3.57
C ALA A 47 12.54 11.71 2.73
N PHE A 48 12.17 12.23 1.55
CA PHE A 48 13.08 12.89 0.64
C PHE A 48 12.72 14.35 0.41
N SER A 49 13.74 15.18 0.27
CA SER A 49 13.61 16.58 -0.10
C SER A 49 14.72 16.99 -1.05
N LEU A 50 14.49 18.07 -1.80
CA LEU A 50 15.49 18.65 -2.70
C LEU A 50 16.05 19.94 -2.08
N ASP A 51 17.36 20.14 -2.17
CA ASP A 51 17.95 21.46 -1.86
C ASP A 51 17.75 22.46 -3.01
N HIS A 52 18.20 23.70 -2.81
CA HIS A 52 18.21 24.77 -3.82
C HIS A 52 19.03 24.47 -5.08
N ARG A 53 19.80 23.37 -5.10
CA ARG A 53 20.58 22.88 -6.24
C ARG A 53 20.00 21.57 -6.79
N HIS A 54 18.79 21.22 -6.38
CA HIS A 54 18.07 20.02 -6.78
C HIS A 54 18.76 18.72 -6.36
N ASN A 55 19.65 18.73 -5.35
CA ASN A 55 20.23 17.49 -4.81
C ASN A 55 19.23 16.79 -3.89
N LEU A 56 19.19 15.46 -3.98
CA LEU A 56 18.31 14.60 -3.17
C LEU A 56 18.89 14.39 -1.76
N PHE A 57 18.11 14.74 -0.73
CA PHE A 57 18.42 14.50 0.68
C PHE A 57 17.43 13.53 1.29
N TYR A 58 17.95 12.62 2.13
CA TYR A 58 17.15 11.68 2.91
C TYR A 58 17.04 12.15 4.35
N PHE A 59 15.82 12.47 4.79
CA PHE A 59 15.48 12.88 6.14
C PHE A 59 14.12 12.27 6.52
N PRO A 60 14.09 11.00 6.96
CA PRO A 60 12.84 10.30 7.22
C PRO A 60 12.09 10.93 8.40
N PRO A 61 10.78 11.22 8.27
CA PRO A 61 9.99 11.75 9.37
C PRO A 61 9.88 10.72 10.51
N GLY A 62 9.96 11.20 11.74
CA GLY A 62 9.77 10.39 12.95
C GLY A 62 8.32 9.99 13.19
N GLU A 63 7.37 10.71 12.60
CA GLU A 63 5.92 10.43 12.62
C GLU A 63 5.32 10.89 11.29
N THR A 64 4.34 10.14 10.78
CA THR A 64 3.55 10.50 9.60
C THR A 64 2.12 10.82 10.01
N GLN A 65 1.61 11.99 9.57
CA GLN A 65 0.19 12.31 9.71
C GLN A 65 -0.62 11.59 8.64
N VAL A 66 -1.70 10.93 9.04
CA VAL A 66 -2.59 10.20 8.14
C VAL A 66 -4.04 10.52 8.47
N GLU A 67 -4.88 10.54 7.44
CA GLU A 67 -6.33 10.60 7.58
C GLU A 67 -6.88 9.18 7.55
N VAL A 68 -7.57 8.75 8.61
CA VAL A 68 -8.02 7.36 8.77
C VAL A 68 -9.50 7.28 9.08
N SER A 69 -10.18 6.27 8.54
CA SER A 69 -11.53 5.90 8.95
C SER A 69 -11.48 4.99 10.17
N LEU A 70 -12.64 4.77 10.80
CA LEU A 70 -12.76 3.76 11.86
C LEU A 70 -12.32 2.36 11.38
N LEU A 71 -12.62 2.01 10.12
CA LEU A 71 -12.25 0.73 9.54
C LEU A 71 -10.73 0.61 9.35
N SER A 72 -10.10 1.63 8.77
CA SER A 72 -8.66 1.58 8.50
C SER A 72 -7.82 1.69 9.79
N TRP A 73 -8.30 2.40 10.80
CA TRP A 73 -7.67 2.41 12.12
C TRP A 73 -7.84 1.07 12.87
N ALA A 74 -9.03 0.45 12.81
CA ALA A 74 -9.23 -0.89 13.37
C ALA A 74 -8.30 -1.93 12.72
N ALA A 75 -8.09 -1.80 11.40
CA ALA A 75 -7.15 -2.62 10.64
C ALA A 75 -5.69 -2.40 11.05
N TYR A 76 -5.28 -1.14 11.21
CA TYR A 76 -3.97 -0.78 11.75
C TYR A 76 -3.71 -1.36 13.15
N LYS A 77 -4.76 -1.52 13.97
CA LYS A 77 -4.69 -2.11 15.31
C LYS A 77 -4.93 -3.63 15.36
N GLY A 78 -5.28 -4.25 14.24
CA GLY A 78 -5.56 -5.69 14.16
C GLY A 78 -6.86 -6.14 14.85
N LEU A 79 -7.85 -5.25 14.98
CA LEU A 79 -9.09 -5.50 15.72
C LEU A 79 -10.17 -6.17 14.84
N ASN A 80 -9.99 -7.46 14.57
CA ASN A 80 -10.84 -8.21 13.63
C ASN A 80 -12.33 -8.20 13.99
N GLU A 81 -12.69 -8.31 15.27
CA GLU A 81 -14.09 -8.26 15.73
C GLU A 81 -14.74 -6.90 15.44
N VAL A 82 -13.97 -5.82 15.58
CA VAL A 82 -14.43 -4.47 15.25
C VAL A 82 -14.63 -4.34 13.75
N ILE A 83 -13.72 -4.88 12.94
CA ILE A 83 -13.83 -4.89 11.48
C ILE A 83 -15.11 -5.62 11.03
N TYR A 84 -15.37 -6.82 11.57
CA TYR A 84 -16.62 -7.54 11.30
C TYR A 84 -17.87 -6.71 11.64
N ALA A 85 -17.88 -6.06 12.80
CA ALA A 85 -19.00 -5.23 13.22
C ALA A 85 -19.19 -4.01 12.30
N LEU A 86 -18.10 -3.31 11.95
CA LEU A 86 -18.14 -2.15 11.07
C LEU A 86 -18.63 -2.54 9.67
N LEU A 87 -18.11 -3.62 9.08
CA LEU A 87 -18.50 -4.08 7.75
C LEU A 87 -19.97 -4.56 7.71
N GLY A 88 -20.45 -5.17 8.79
CA GLY A 88 -21.87 -5.54 8.92
C GLY A 88 -22.83 -4.33 8.90
N ILE A 89 -22.37 -3.15 9.32
CA ILE A 89 -23.15 -1.91 9.33
C ILE A 89 -22.97 -1.12 8.02
N SER A 90 -21.84 -1.28 7.33
CA SER A 90 -21.39 -0.38 6.26
C SER A 90 -21.85 -0.73 4.85
N ASN A 91 -22.67 -1.78 4.67
CA ASN A 91 -23.06 -2.37 3.38
C ASN A 91 -23.79 -1.44 2.38
N GLN A 92 -23.90 -0.12 2.63
CA GLN A 92 -24.70 0.82 1.83
C GLN A 92 -23.98 2.13 1.46
N SER A 93 -22.67 2.27 1.73
CA SER A 93 -21.95 3.52 1.43
C SER A 93 -21.03 3.41 0.22
N GLU A 94 -21.05 4.47 -0.59
CA GLU A 94 -20.13 4.66 -1.72
C GLU A 94 -18.66 4.76 -1.29
N GLN A 95 -18.37 5.21 -0.05
CA GLN A 95 -16.99 5.34 0.46
C GLN A 95 -16.43 4.04 1.05
N LEU A 96 -17.25 2.98 1.18
CA LEU A 96 -16.82 1.74 1.83
C LEU A 96 -15.59 1.13 1.13
N GLN A 97 -15.53 1.17 -0.20
CA GLN A 97 -14.40 0.60 -0.94
C GLN A 97 -13.10 1.34 -0.62
N ASP A 98 -13.12 2.68 -0.58
CA ASP A 98 -11.93 3.46 -0.24
C ASP A 98 -11.44 3.11 1.17
N HIS A 99 -12.35 2.97 2.13
CA HIS A 99 -12.00 2.56 3.49
C HIS A 99 -11.46 1.12 3.57
N LEU A 100 -12.00 0.19 2.77
CA LEU A 100 -11.50 -1.20 2.68
C LEU A 100 -10.09 -1.25 2.10
N ASP A 101 -9.84 -0.50 1.03
CA ASP A 101 -8.54 -0.44 0.36
C ASP A 101 -7.47 0.17 1.29
N ASP A 102 -7.80 1.29 1.94
CA ASP A 102 -6.92 1.94 2.93
C ASP A 102 -6.67 1.03 4.14
N ALA A 103 -7.70 0.32 4.61
CA ALA A 103 -7.59 -0.65 5.70
C ALA A 103 -6.64 -1.80 5.34
N LEU A 104 -6.68 -2.29 4.10
CA LEU A 104 -5.81 -3.37 3.66
C LEU A 104 -4.34 -2.92 3.66
N PHE A 105 -4.05 -1.71 3.15
CA PHE A 105 -2.73 -1.12 3.24
C PHE A 105 -2.24 -1.04 4.69
N LEU A 106 -3.05 -0.47 5.59
CA LEU A 106 -2.66 -0.29 6.99
C LEU A 106 -2.54 -1.61 7.78
N ALA A 107 -3.36 -2.62 7.49
CA ALA A 107 -3.22 -3.95 8.08
C ALA A 107 -1.86 -4.57 7.73
N HIS A 108 -1.48 -4.52 6.45
CA HIS A 108 -0.15 -4.96 6.05
C HIS A 108 0.95 -4.08 6.66
N PHE A 109 0.80 -2.75 6.62
CA PHE A 109 1.76 -1.81 7.18
C PHE A 109 1.96 -2.04 8.69
N ALA A 110 0.97 -2.49 9.43
CA ALA A 110 1.09 -2.85 10.85
C ALA A 110 1.57 -4.31 11.08
N GLY A 111 1.64 -5.13 10.02
CA GLY A 111 2.04 -6.54 10.11
C GLY A 111 0.90 -7.50 10.49
N HIS A 112 -0.36 -7.04 10.45
CA HIS A 112 -1.53 -7.83 10.81
C HIS A 112 -2.02 -8.67 9.61
N LYS A 113 -1.29 -9.74 9.30
CA LYS A 113 -1.60 -10.63 8.16
C LYS A 113 -3.03 -11.18 8.18
N ASN A 114 -3.49 -11.69 9.33
CA ASN A 114 -4.85 -12.24 9.45
C ASN A 114 -5.93 -11.18 9.21
N THR A 115 -5.65 -9.93 9.58
CA THR A 115 -6.52 -8.79 9.32
C THR A 115 -6.53 -8.42 7.85
N ALA A 116 -5.38 -8.49 7.17
CA ALA A 116 -5.32 -8.29 5.73
C ALA A 116 -6.08 -9.38 4.96
N ASP A 117 -5.91 -10.66 5.35
CA ASP A 117 -6.65 -11.78 4.74
C ASP A 117 -8.18 -11.58 4.94
N LEU A 118 -8.61 -11.15 6.13
CA LEU A 118 -10.01 -10.78 6.39
C LEU A 118 -10.52 -9.67 5.47
N LEU A 119 -9.75 -8.60 5.27
CA LEU A 119 -10.15 -7.48 4.41
C LEU A 119 -10.21 -7.90 2.93
N MET A 120 -9.34 -8.80 2.50
CA MET A 120 -9.41 -9.42 1.17
C MET A 120 -10.70 -10.26 1.00
N ASP A 121 -11.12 -11.01 2.02
CA ASP A 121 -12.39 -11.76 2.00
C ASP A 121 -13.61 -10.82 1.85
N PHE A 122 -13.49 -9.58 2.32
CA PHE A 122 -14.48 -8.51 2.14
C PHE A 122 -14.31 -7.68 0.87
N GLY A 123 -13.40 -8.05 -0.03
CA GLY A 123 -13.26 -7.42 -1.34
C GLY A 123 -12.40 -6.16 -1.38
N ALA A 124 -11.50 -5.97 -0.41
CA ALA A 124 -10.48 -4.92 -0.53
C ALA A 124 -9.62 -5.11 -1.80
N ASN A 125 -9.30 -4.01 -2.47
CA ASN A 125 -8.48 -4.01 -3.68
C ASN A 125 -6.99 -3.87 -3.33
N PRO A 126 -6.16 -4.91 -3.54
CA PRO A 126 -4.74 -4.86 -3.20
C PRO A 126 -3.90 -3.97 -4.13
N GLY A 127 -4.47 -3.46 -5.23
CA GLY A 127 -3.76 -2.75 -6.30
C GLY A 127 -4.41 -1.46 -6.74
N ARG A 128 -5.14 -0.77 -5.84
CA ARG A 128 -5.73 0.54 -6.14
C ARG A 128 -4.64 1.51 -6.60
N LYS A 129 -4.81 2.10 -7.79
CA LYS A 129 -3.85 3.06 -8.37
C LYS A 129 -3.96 4.42 -7.70
N PHE A 130 -2.85 5.15 -7.69
CA PHE A 130 -2.74 6.53 -7.19
C PHE A 130 -3.16 6.68 -5.72
N ARG A 131 -3.03 5.58 -4.96
CA ARG A 131 -3.24 5.48 -3.51
C ARG A 131 -2.36 4.37 -2.96
N SER A 132 -1.90 4.50 -1.73
CA SER A 132 -1.23 3.39 -1.05
C SER A 132 -2.21 2.22 -0.93
N ASN A 133 -1.72 0.99 -1.18
CA ASN A 133 -2.58 -0.17 -1.40
C ASN A 133 -1.98 -1.43 -0.78
N GLY A 134 -2.70 -2.54 -0.86
CA GLY A 134 -2.29 -3.82 -0.27
C GLY A 134 -0.88 -4.27 -0.69
N LEU A 135 -0.51 -4.10 -1.97
CA LEU A 135 0.83 -4.47 -2.47
C LEU A 135 1.93 -3.60 -1.83
N HIS A 136 1.74 -2.29 -1.73
CA HIS A 136 2.68 -1.39 -1.05
C HIS A 136 2.92 -1.82 0.41
N GLY A 137 1.84 -2.05 1.16
CA GLY A 137 1.93 -2.48 2.56
C GLY A 137 2.57 -3.86 2.71
N ALA A 138 2.21 -4.82 1.86
CA ALA A 138 2.77 -6.18 1.89
C ALA A 138 4.27 -6.17 1.61
N VAL A 139 4.74 -5.33 0.68
CA VAL A 139 6.17 -5.12 0.40
C VAL A 139 6.88 -4.48 1.60
N ARG A 140 6.31 -3.43 2.20
CA ARG A 140 6.90 -2.73 3.35
C ARG A 140 7.14 -3.64 4.56
N ARG A 141 6.37 -4.73 4.68
CA ARG A 141 6.54 -5.77 5.71
C ARG A 141 7.09 -7.09 5.20
N ARG A 142 7.62 -7.11 3.96
CA ARG A 142 8.24 -8.28 3.32
C ARG A 142 7.35 -9.54 3.40
N GLN A 143 6.05 -9.37 3.20
CA GLN A 143 5.08 -10.46 3.20
C GLN A 143 5.11 -11.18 1.84
N ILE A 144 6.19 -11.92 1.58
CA ILE A 144 6.48 -12.56 0.28
C ILE A 144 5.31 -13.36 -0.31
N PRO A 145 4.53 -14.14 0.46
CA PRO A 145 3.36 -14.83 -0.09
C PRO A 145 2.30 -13.86 -0.62
N GLN A 146 1.99 -12.79 0.13
CA GLN A 146 1.03 -11.74 -0.26
C GLN A 146 1.51 -10.97 -1.49
N ILE A 147 2.80 -10.61 -1.56
CA ILE A 147 3.38 -9.95 -2.74
C ILE A 147 3.16 -10.79 -4.01
N LYS A 148 3.47 -12.09 -3.93
CA LYS A 148 3.27 -13.02 -5.06
C LYS A 148 1.80 -13.20 -5.41
N LEU A 149 0.94 -13.37 -4.40
CA LEU A 149 -0.51 -13.51 -4.55
C LEU A 149 -1.08 -12.30 -5.29
N TYR A 150 -0.79 -11.08 -4.84
CA TYR A 150 -1.35 -9.87 -5.43
C TYR A 150 -0.89 -9.64 -6.87
N ILE A 151 0.40 -9.84 -7.17
CA ILE A 151 0.92 -9.63 -8.52
C ILE A 151 0.45 -10.74 -9.48
N LYS A 152 0.53 -12.01 -9.08
CA LYS A 152 0.29 -13.13 -9.99
C LYS A 152 -1.18 -13.52 -10.10
N ASP A 153 -1.88 -13.54 -8.98
CA ASP A 153 -3.22 -14.13 -8.91
C ASP A 153 -4.31 -13.05 -8.99
N PHE A 154 -4.05 -11.86 -8.41
CA PHE A 154 -4.94 -10.69 -8.54
C PHE A 154 -4.57 -9.75 -9.70
N GLY A 155 -3.43 -9.99 -10.37
CA GLY A 155 -3.01 -9.20 -11.53
C GLY A 155 -2.68 -7.75 -11.21
N VAL A 156 -2.30 -7.44 -9.97
CA VAL A 156 -1.87 -6.09 -9.58
C VAL A 156 -0.61 -5.72 -10.36
N PRO A 157 -0.57 -4.57 -11.06
CA PRO A 157 0.64 -4.08 -11.70
C PRO A 157 1.78 -3.95 -10.68
N VAL A 158 2.92 -4.55 -10.97
CA VAL A 158 4.08 -4.60 -10.06
C VAL A 158 4.68 -3.21 -9.79
N ASP A 159 4.59 -2.29 -10.75
CA ASP A 159 4.96 -0.88 -10.64
C ASP A 159 3.74 0.01 -10.40
N VAL A 160 2.71 -0.48 -9.69
CA VAL A 160 1.56 0.35 -9.30
C VAL A 160 2.04 1.54 -8.45
N GLU A 161 1.60 2.74 -8.78
CA GLU A 161 1.99 3.95 -8.05
C GLU A 161 0.96 4.28 -6.96
N ASP A 162 1.44 4.74 -5.80
CA ASP A 162 0.60 5.36 -4.79
C ASP A 162 0.27 6.84 -5.11
N GLY A 163 -0.30 7.57 -4.15
CA GLY A 163 -0.71 8.96 -4.34
C GLY A 163 0.46 9.92 -4.60
N ASP A 164 1.67 9.56 -4.14
CA ASP A 164 2.88 10.36 -4.27
C ASP A 164 3.80 9.83 -5.38
N SER A 165 3.29 8.94 -6.23
CA SER A 165 4.03 8.25 -7.30
C SER A 165 5.06 7.22 -6.81
N ALA A 166 5.02 6.82 -5.53
CA ALA A 166 5.90 5.78 -5.03
C ALA A 166 5.44 4.40 -5.51
N THR A 167 6.39 3.59 -5.95
CA THR A 167 6.16 2.20 -6.39
C THR A 167 6.41 1.21 -5.24
N PRO A 168 6.04 -0.07 -5.37
CA PRO A 168 6.40 -1.08 -4.38
C PRO A 168 7.91 -1.22 -4.17
N VAL A 169 8.74 -0.94 -5.17
CA VAL A 169 10.21 -0.92 -5.02
C VAL A 169 10.64 0.18 -4.04
N MET A 170 10.04 1.39 -4.10
CA MET A 170 10.32 2.45 -3.12
C MET A 170 9.96 2.03 -1.68
N TYR A 171 8.86 1.30 -1.50
CA TYR A 171 8.51 0.73 -0.19
C TYR A 171 9.49 -0.36 0.26
N ALA A 172 10.02 -1.17 -0.65
CA ALA A 172 11.04 -2.18 -0.33
C ALA A 172 12.37 -1.56 0.10
N MET A 173 12.72 -0.38 -0.42
CA MET A 173 13.93 0.36 -0.03
C MET A 173 13.90 0.81 1.44
N GLN A 174 12.74 0.85 2.09
CA GLN A 174 12.62 1.14 3.52
C GLN A 174 12.94 -0.06 4.43
N LEU A 175 13.18 -1.26 3.87
CA LEU A 175 13.61 -2.44 4.62
C LEU A 175 15.09 -2.36 4.98
N GLU A 176 15.52 -3.05 6.02
CA GLU A 176 16.94 -3.16 6.35
C GLU A 176 17.65 -4.15 5.43
N HIS A 177 18.95 -3.94 5.19
CA HIS A 177 19.77 -4.89 4.45
C HIS A 177 19.91 -6.23 5.21
N PRO A 178 19.83 -7.41 4.55
CA PRO A 178 19.70 -7.65 3.09
C PRO A 178 18.26 -7.79 2.59
N SER A 179 17.27 -7.54 3.45
CA SER A 179 15.86 -7.75 3.12
C SER A 179 15.35 -6.82 2.02
N ASP A 180 15.89 -5.60 1.93
CA ASP A 180 15.62 -4.67 0.83
C ASP A 180 16.01 -5.27 -0.53
N LEU A 181 17.28 -5.65 -0.68
CA LEU A 181 17.84 -6.21 -1.91
C LEU A 181 17.11 -7.48 -2.35
N GLU A 182 16.84 -8.39 -1.42
CA GLU A 182 16.09 -9.62 -1.72
C GLU A 182 14.66 -9.33 -2.19
N THR A 183 13.99 -8.36 -1.58
CA THR A 183 12.61 -7.99 -1.92
C THR A 183 12.55 -7.26 -3.26
N ILE A 184 13.49 -6.36 -3.53
CA ILE A 184 13.59 -5.65 -4.82
C ILE A 184 13.95 -6.63 -5.93
N SER A 185 14.87 -7.58 -5.69
CA SER A 185 15.20 -8.65 -6.62
C SER A 185 13.97 -9.51 -6.96
N LEU A 186 13.14 -9.83 -5.95
CA LEU A 186 11.86 -10.49 -6.19
C LEU A 186 10.95 -9.62 -7.08
N LEU A 187 10.76 -8.33 -6.78
CA LEU A 187 9.90 -7.44 -7.58
C LEU A 187 10.39 -7.34 -9.03
N PHE A 188 11.69 -7.20 -9.27
CA PHE A 188 12.27 -7.22 -10.62
C PHE A 188 12.03 -8.57 -11.32
N SER A 189 12.13 -9.69 -10.61
CA SER A 189 11.80 -11.02 -11.16
C SER A 189 10.31 -11.17 -11.50
N LEU A 190 9.45 -10.37 -10.86
CA LEU A 190 8.01 -10.29 -11.11
C LEU A 190 7.65 -9.23 -12.15
N GLY A 191 8.64 -8.51 -12.71
CA GLY A 191 8.47 -7.62 -13.84
C GLY A 191 8.55 -6.12 -13.53
N ALA A 192 8.92 -5.71 -12.31
CA ALA A 192 9.15 -4.30 -12.01
C ALA A 192 10.26 -3.75 -12.91
N ASP A 193 10.05 -2.55 -13.47
CA ASP A 193 11.02 -1.90 -14.34
C ASP A 193 12.14 -1.26 -13.50
N PRO A 194 13.40 -1.74 -13.59
CA PRO A 194 14.51 -1.13 -12.86
C PRO A 194 14.89 0.26 -13.37
N ARG A 195 14.25 0.74 -14.44
CA ARG A 195 14.49 2.06 -15.06
C ARG A 195 13.47 3.11 -14.64
N PHE A 196 12.61 2.83 -13.66
CA PHE A 196 11.62 3.79 -13.18
C PHE A 196 12.29 5.07 -12.68
N GLU A 197 11.69 6.21 -12.99
CA GLU A 197 12.16 7.55 -12.62
C GLU A 197 11.03 8.31 -11.90
N PHE A 198 11.40 9.16 -10.95
CA PHE A 198 10.50 9.88 -10.05
C PHE A 198 10.73 11.39 -10.13
N GLY A 199 9.63 12.15 -10.06
CA GLY A 199 9.63 13.61 -10.09
C GLY A 199 10.12 14.22 -11.41
N ASP A 200 10.09 15.54 -11.49
CA ASP A 200 10.45 16.29 -12.71
C ASP A 200 11.94 16.16 -13.08
N GLU A 201 12.79 15.89 -12.10
CA GLU A 201 14.24 15.71 -12.28
C GLU A 201 14.61 14.31 -12.81
N GLY A 202 13.67 13.36 -12.82
CA GLY A 202 13.90 12.00 -13.31
C GLY A 202 14.84 11.18 -12.41
N TRP A 203 14.73 11.33 -11.09
CA TRP A 203 15.54 10.56 -10.15
C TRP A 203 15.19 9.06 -10.22
N ASN A 204 16.18 8.18 -10.34
CA ASN A 204 15.96 6.74 -10.41
C ASN A 204 16.20 6.04 -9.05
N TYR A 205 15.83 4.76 -8.94
CA TYR A 205 16.00 3.98 -7.71
C TYR A 205 17.42 3.99 -7.14
N ALA A 206 18.46 3.94 -7.98
CA ALA A 206 19.84 3.90 -7.52
C ALA A 206 20.23 5.22 -6.83
N GLN A 207 19.74 6.35 -7.33
CA GLN A 207 20.00 7.66 -6.73
C GLN A 207 19.27 7.84 -5.40
N TYR A 208 18.03 7.37 -5.27
CA TYR A 208 17.33 7.29 -3.97
C TYR A 208 18.10 6.40 -2.98
N ALA A 209 18.58 5.22 -3.43
CA ALA A 209 19.33 4.30 -2.56
C ALA A 209 20.65 4.93 -2.09
N PHE A 210 21.31 5.70 -2.96
CA PHE A 210 22.52 6.44 -2.61
C PHE A 210 22.23 7.51 -1.55
N ALA A 211 21.15 8.29 -1.70
CA ALA A 211 20.73 9.29 -0.71
C ALA A 211 20.38 8.67 0.65
N MET A 212 19.88 7.43 0.68
CA MET A 212 19.65 6.65 1.90
C MET A 212 20.93 6.03 2.50
N GLU A 213 22.11 6.32 1.93
CA GLU A 213 23.41 5.74 2.28
C GLU A 213 23.51 4.21 2.05
N LYS A 214 22.65 3.64 1.21
CA LYS A 214 22.63 2.21 0.86
C LYS A 214 23.48 1.92 -0.36
N ARG A 215 24.79 2.07 -0.24
CA ARG A 215 25.75 1.99 -1.36
C ARG A 215 25.66 0.69 -2.15
N ASP A 216 25.69 -0.46 -1.48
CA ASP A 216 25.63 -1.77 -2.14
C ASP A 216 24.33 -1.94 -2.95
N LEU A 217 23.21 -1.45 -2.40
CA LEU A 217 21.93 -1.46 -3.10
C LEU A 217 21.94 -0.50 -4.30
N ALA A 218 22.48 0.71 -4.14
CA ALA A 218 22.58 1.70 -5.20
C ALA A 218 23.41 1.18 -6.39
N GLU A 219 24.58 0.60 -6.11
CA GLU A 219 25.44 0.00 -7.14
C GLU A 219 24.72 -1.14 -7.86
N TRP A 220 24.06 -2.03 -7.11
CA TRP A 220 23.31 -3.13 -7.70
C TRP A 220 22.14 -2.65 -8.57
N LEU A 221 21.40 -1.62 -8.13
CA LEU A 221 20.30 -1.01 -8.88
C LEU A 221 20.77 -0.38 -10.19
N GLU A 222 21.92 0.30 -10.19
CA GLU A 222 22.47 0.92 -11.40
C GLU A 222 22.87 -0.15 -12.44
N VAL A 223 23.46 -1.27 -11.98
CA VAL A 223 23.72 -2.42 -12.84
C VAL A 223 22.41 -2.95 -13.46
N LYS A 224 21.34 -3.11 -12.66
CA LYS A 224 20.04 -3.58 -13.15
C LYS A 224 19.38 -2.62 -14.13
N ARG A 225 19.51 -1.32 -13.92
CA ARG A 225 19.04 -0.28 -14.84
C ARG A 225 19.73 -0.41 -16.21
N HIS A 226 21.06 -0.49 -16.24
CA HIS A 226 21.82 -0.65 -17.47
C HIS A 226 21.56 -1.98 -18.20
N GLU A 227 21.41 -3.08 -17.46
CA GLU A 227 21.02 -4.37 -18.04
C GLU A 227 19.66 -4.27 -18.77
N ALA A 228 18.69 -3.60 -18.17
CA ALA A 228 17.37 -3.38 -18.78
C ALA A 228 17.43 -2.45 -19.99
N GLU A 229 18.21 -1.36 -19.94
CA GLU A 229 18.45 -0.46 -21.08
C GLU A 229 19.08 -1.19 -22.27
N ALA A 230 20.10 -2.01 -22.01
CA ALA A 230 20.77 -2.80 -23.04
C ALA A 230 19.81 -3.80 -23.69
N LYS A 231 19.00 -4.48 -22.88
CA LYS A 231 17.96 -5.41 -23.35
C LYS A 231 16.91 -4.71 -24.22
N ALA A 232 16.47 -3.51 -23.84
CA ALA A 232 15.51 -2.71 -24.60
C ALA A 232 16.08 -2.28 -25.96
N LYS A 233 17.34 -1.83 -26.01
CA LYS A 233 18.01 -1.46 -27.28
C LYS A 233 18.16 -2.65 -28.23
N LEU A 234 18.46 -3.84 -27.70
CA LEU A 234 18.58 -5.07 -28.50
C LEU A 234 17.23 -5.50 -29.10
N THR A 235 16.15 -5.38 -28.34
CA THR A 235 14.79 -5.70 -28.82
C THR A 235 14.33 -4.72 -29.90
N ALA A 236 14.58 -3.42 -29.75
CA ALA A 236 14.24 -2.42 -30.77
C ALA A 236 14.98 -2.63 -32.11
N ARG A 237 16.25 -3.06 -32.08
CA ARG A 237 17.02 -3.37 -33.30
C ARG A 237 16.48 -4.60 -34.04
N THR A 238 16.04 -5.61 -33.31
CA THR A 238 15.52 -6.86 -33.89
C THR A 238 14.12 -6.71 -34.45
N THR A 239 13.27 -5.85 -33.88
CA THR A 239 11.95 -5.53 -34.44
C THR A 239 12.07 -4.70 -35.72
N SER A 240 12.92 -3.66 -35.73
CA SER A 240 13.16 -2.82 -36.91
C SER A 240 13.73 -3.61 -38.11
N SER A 241 14.62 -4.58 -37.86
CA SER A 241 15.16 -5.47 -38.90
C SER A 241 14.13 -6.46 -39.48
N ARG A 242 13.17 -6.91 -38.67
CA ARG A 242 12.07 -7.78 -39.12
C ARG A 242 11.02 -7.04 -39.94
N GLU A 243 10.77 -5.77 -39.62
CA GLU A 243 9.84 -4.93 -40.40
C GLU A 243 10.43 -4.55 -41.75
N SER A 244 11.71 -4.16 -41.82
CA SER A 244 12.38 -3.86 -43.09
C SER A 244 12.45 -5.06 -44.05
N SER A 245 12.60 -6.27 -43.51
CA SER A 245 12.61 -7.52 -44.29
C SER A 245 11.22 -7.91 -44.81
N ARG A 246 10.13 -7.47 -44.19
CA ARG A 246 8.75 -7.77 -44.64
C ARG A 246 8.25 -6.86 -45.76
N THR A 247 8.81 -5.66 -45.89
CA THR A 247 8.42 -4.69 -46.93
C THR A 247 9.04 -5.01 -48.30
N ILE A 248 10.13 -5.77 -48.34
CA ILE A 248 10.86 -6.11 -49.58
C ILE A 248 10.26 -7.35 -50.31
N GLY A 249 9.33 -8.07 -49.67
CA GLY A 249 8.72 -9.30 -50.21
C GLY A 249 7.34 -9.14 -50.87
N ARG A 250 6.92 -7.92 -51.20
CA ARG A 250 5.66 -7.62 -51.91
C ARG A 250 5.96 -6.73 -53.12
N ASP A 251 6.53 -7.32 -54.15
CA ASP A 251 6.48 -6.85 -55.54
C ASP A 251 6.53 -8.07 -56.47
#